data_AF-A0A1L7NM00-F1
#
_entry.id   AF-A0A1L7NM00-F1
#
_cell.length_a   1.000
_cell.length_b   1.000
_cell.length_c   1.000
_cell.angle_alpha   90.00
_cell.angle_beta   90.00
_cell.angle_gamma   90.00
#
_symmetry.space_group_name_H-M   'P 1'
#
loop_
_entity.id
_entity.type
_entity.pdbx_description
1 polymer ?
#
loop_
_entity_poly.entity_id
_entity_poly.type
_entity_poly.pdbx_seq_one_letter_code
_entity_poly.pdbx_strand_id
1 'polypeptide(L)'
;MQLFRQLARQQRGIAPESVAHNLRDAWLAHFGERYRLHETTCLWARVNDQGHGVAGQAGDGLLLVRSQGVFRIVTDARQGFGNQTTTLAQAAEADCSLTFALCQAGDGVLLMTDGISDDLIPELLEPFFDAIYQRQLSSSKRRMRQWLTRELNGWSTPRHGDDKTIAGIFRTD
;
A
#
# COMPACT_ATOMS: atom_id res chain seq x y z
N MET A 1 7.86 10.50 10.84
CA MET A 1 7.43 9.49 11.84
C MET A 1 6.44 9.99 12.91
N GLN A 2 6.41 11.28 13.30
CA GLN A 2 5.42 11.80 14.27
C GLN A 2 4.04 12.09 13.65
N LEU A 3 3.97 12.57 12.40
CA LEU A 3 2.73 12.93 11.69
C LEU A 3 1.72 11.76 11.59
N PHE A 4 2.19 10.59 11.14
CA PHE A 4 1.37 9.38 11.02
C PHE A 4 0.86 8.85 12.37
N ARG A 5 1.63 9.00 13.46
CA ARG A 5 1.21 8.58 14.80
C ARG A 5 0.16 9.52 15.40
N GLN A 6 0.18 10.80 15.03
CA GLN A 6 -0.82 11.78 15.46
C GLN A 6 -2.16 11.53 14.77
N LEU A 7 -2.15 11.29 13.46
CA LEU A 7 -3.33 10.91 12.69
C LEU A 7 -3.90 9.57 13.18
N ALA A 8 -3.07 8.53 13.36
CA ALA A 8 -3.54 7.22 13.82
C ALA A 8 -4.18 7.25 15.23
N ARG A 9 -3.78 8.18 16.11
CA ARG A 9 -4.31 8.30 17.48
C ARG A 9 -5.67 9.00 17.57
N GLN A 10 -6.07 9.76 16.54
CA GLN A 10 -7.35 10.49 16.52
C GLN A 10 -8.48 9.75 15.77
N GLN A 11 -8.23 8.57 15.20
CA GLN A 11 -9.04 7.98 14.12
C GLN A 11 -10.09 6.94 14.53
N ARG A 12 -11.08 7.33 15.34
CA ARG A 12 -12.42 6.70 15.28
C ARG A 12 -13.29 7.58 14.37
N GLY A 13 -13.66 7.08 13.18
CA GLY A 13 -14.68 7.71 12.34
C GLY A 13 -14.25 8.41 11.03
N ILE A 14 -12.99 8.30 10.57
CA ILE A 14 -12.63 8.84 9.25
C ILE A 14 -13.38 8.09 8.13
N ALA A 15 -14.09 8.83 7.28
CA ALA A 15 -14.75 8.29 6.10
C ALA A 15 -13.71 7.81 5.07
N PRO A 16 -13.93 6.69 4.38
CA PRO A 16 -13.02 6.14 3.36
C PRO A 16 -12.41 7.19 2.43
N GLU A 17 -13.25 8.05 1.86
CA GLU A 17 -12.92 9.10 0.88
C GLU A 17 -12.04 10.22 1.46
N SER A 18 -12.00 10.35 2.78
CA SER A 18 -11.22 11.39 3.45
C SER A 18 -9.78 10.98 3.79
N VAL A 19 -9.39 9.70 3.62
CA VAL A 19 -8.03 9.27 3.98
C VAL A 19 -6.99 9.95 3.09
N ALA A 20 -7.20 9.95 1.76
CA ALA A 20 -6.30 10.60 0.80
C ALA A 20 -6.17 12.10 1.07
N HIS A 21 -7.32 12.77 1.23
CA HIS A 21 -7.40 14.19 1.56
C HIS A 21 -6.64 14.52 2.86
N ASN A 22 -6.88 13.77 3.94
CA ASN A 22 -6.21 14.00 5.22
C ASN A 22 -4.69 13.77 5.15
N LEU A 23 -4.23 12.77 4.38
CA LEU A 23 -2.80 12.53 4.17
C LEU A 23 -2.15 13.68 3.40
N ARG A 24 -2.80 14.13 2.33
CA ARG A 24 -2.36 15.29 1.55
C ARG A 24 -2.32 16.55 2.40
N ASP A 25 -3.40 16.87 3.09
CA ASP A 25 -3.51 18.10 3.89
C ASP A 25 -2.47 18.11 5.01
N ALA A 26 -2.23 16.96 5.66
CA ALA A 26 -1.18 16.83 6.66
C ALA A 26 0.22 17.01 6.05
N TRP A 27 0.45 16.51 4.83
CA TRP A 27 1.71 16.70 4.11
C TRP A 27 1.95 18.17 3.75
N LEU A 28 0.96 18.82 3.13
CA LEU A 28 1.00 20.22 2.75
C LEU A 28 1.14 21.13 3.97
N ALA A 29 0.42 20.85 5.06
CA ALA A 29 0.55 21.59 6.31
C ALA A 29 1.95 21.45 6.93
N HIS A 30 2.61 20.29 6.78
CA HIS A 30 3.94 20.07 7.34
C HIS A 30 5.03 20.80 6.56
N PHE A 31 4.99 20.75 5.23
CA PHE A 31 6.04 21.33 4.39
C PHE A 31 5.74 22.75 3.88
N GLY A 32 4.50 23.22 4.00
CA GLY A 32 4.06 24.54 3.55
C GLY A 32 4.40 24.78 2.08
N GLU A 33 4.87 25.98 1.74
CA GLU A 33 5.27 26.36 0.38
C GLU A 33 6.44 25.54 -0.18
N ARG A 34 7.17 24.83 0.67
CA ARG A 34 8.32 24.00 0.28
C ARG A 34 7.93 22.58 -0.11
N TYR A 35 6.64 22.23 -0.12
CA TYR A 35 6.19 20.86 -0.44
C TYR A 35 6.74 20.32 -1.76
N ARG A 36 6.97 21.20 -2.75
CA ARG A 36 7.54 20.82 -4.07
C ARG A 36 8.96 20.25 -4.00
N LEU A 37 9.71 20.52 -2.92
CA LEU A 37 11.02 19.92 -2.66
C LEU A 37 10.92 18.57 -1.93
N HIS A 38 9.71 18.19 -1.56
CA HIS A 38 9.36 17.03 -0.75
C HIS A 38 8.17 16.31 -1.38
N GLU A 39 8.17 16.21 -2.71
CA GLU A 39 7.20 15.38 -3.41
C GLU A 39 7.38 13.91 -3.00
N THR A 40 6.28 13.19 -2.87
CA THR A 40 6.31 11.80 -2.40
C THR A 40 5.17 10.99 -2.98
N THR A 41 5.39 9.68 -3.13
CA THR A 41 4.34 8.70 -3.39
C THR A 41 3.80 8.18 -2.05
N CYS A 42 2.56 7.71 -2.04
CA CYS A 42 1.96 7.18 -0.82
C CYS A 42 0.94 6.10 -1.17
N LEU A 43 1.12 4.91 -0.58
CA LEU A 43 0.10 3.88 -0.57
C LEU A 43 -0.50 3.79 0.83
N TRP A 44 -1.82 3.63 0.93
CA TRP A 44 -2.50 3.46 2.21
C TRP A 44 -3.53 2.35 2.16
N ALA A 45 -3.77 1.74 3.32
CA ALA A 45 -4.91 0.88 3.55
C ALA A 45 -5.38 1.03 5.00
N ARG A 46 -6.69 0.96 5.20
CA ARG A 46 -7.33 0.95 6.50
C ARG A 46 -8.50 -0.02 6.46
N VAL A 47 -8.61 -0.85 7.47
CA VAL A 47 -9.70 -1.81 7.63
C VAL A 47 -10.29 -1.62 9.03
N ASN A 48 -11.62 -1.60 9.14
CA ASN A 48 -12.31 -1.54 10.42
C ASN A 48 -12.50 -2.94 11.04
N ASP A 49 -13.08 -2.98 12.23
CA ASP A 49 -13.36 -4.23 12.96
C ASP A 49 -14.41 -5.13 12.27
N GLN A 50 -15.21 -4.58 11.36
CA GLN A 50 -16.16 -5.33 10.53
C GLN A 50 -15.54 -5.88 9.24
N GLY A 51 -14.25 -5.65 8.99
CA GLY A 51 -13.57 -6.07 7.75
C GLY A 51 -13.85 -5.17 6.54
N HIS A 52 -14.59 -4.07 6.70
CA HIS A 52 -14.73 -3.06 5.65
C HIS A 52 -13.49 -2.18 5.62
N GLY A 53 -12.93 -2.01 4.43
CA GLY A 53 -11.70 -1.29 4.23
C GLY A 53 -11.74 -0.28 3.10
N VAL A 54 -10.77 0.63 3.16
CA VAL A 54 -10.40 1.55 2.09
C VAL A 54 -8.92 1.40 1.83
N ALA A 55 -8.53 1.39 0.57
CA ALA A 55 -7.13 1.47 0.17
C ALA A 55 -7.01 2.37 -1.04
N GLY A 56 -5.83 2.95 -1.21
CA GLY A 56 -5.55 3.80 -2.34
C GLY A 56 -4.07 4.11 -2.47
N GLN A 57 -3.76 4.84 -3.54
CA GLN A 57 -2.39 5.08 -3.96
C GLN A 57 -2.27 6.44 -4.64
N ALA A 58 -1.34 7.26 -4.16
CA ALA A 58 -0.85 8.44 -4.84
C ALA A 58 0.55 8.15 -5.37
N GLY A 59 0.67 8.05 -6.69
CA GLY A 59 1.95 7.86 -7.38
C GLY A 59 2.30 6.40 -7.63
N ASP A 60 3.59 6.07 -7.63
CA ASP A 60 4.08 4.73 -7.96
C ASP A 60 4.01 3.72 -6.80
N GLY A 61 4.28 2.46 -7.15
CA GLY A 61 4.10 1.28 -6.30
C GLY A 61 2.97 0.40 -6.81
N LEU A 62 2.62 -0.62 -6.02
CA LEU A 62 1.57 -1.58 -6.38
C LEU A 62 0.63 -1.85 -5.20
N LEU A 63 -0.65 -1.80 -5.49
CA LEU A 63 -1.75 -2.10 -4.58
C LEU A 63 -2.55 -3.29 -5.12
N LEU A 64 -2.56 -4.36 -4.33
CA LEU A 64 -3.30 -5.59 -4.62
C LEU A 64 -4.39 -5.78 -3.57
N VAL A 65 -5.58 -6.18 -3.99
CA VAL A 65 -6.71 -6.45 -3.10
C VAL A 65 -7.35 -7.78 -3.48
N ARG A 66 -7.57 -8.64 -2.50
CA ARG A 66 -8.53 -9.74 -2.59
C ARG A 66 -9.71 -9.44 -1.69
N SER A 67 -10.90 -9.33 -2.27
CA SER A 67 -12.14 -9.02 -1.56
C SER A 67 -13.23 -9.97 -2.01
N GLN A 68 -13.90 -10.61 -1.04
CA GLN A 68 -14.93 -11.60 -1.30
C GLN A 68 -14.42 -12.73 -2.22
N GLY A 69 -13.15 -13.12 -2.04
CA GLY A 69 -12.46 -14.13 -2.85
C GLY A 69 -12.00 -13.66 -4.23
N VAL A 70 -12.30 -12.42 -4.64
CA VAL A 70 -11.91 -11.90 -5.95
C VAL A 70 -10.62 -11.10 -5.83
N PHE A 71 -9.56 -11.57 -6.49
CA PHE A 71 -8.28 -10.86 -6.60
C PHE A 71 -8.36 -9.75 -7.66
N ARG A 72 -7.80 -8.58 -7.33
CA ARG A 72 -7.75 -7.40 -8.19
C ARG A 72 -6.43 -6.68 -8.03
N ILE A 73 -5.89 -6.24 -9.16
CA ILE A 73 -4.83 -5.23 -9.21
C ILE A 73 -5.54 -3.88 -9.23
N VAL A 74 -5.21 -3.04 -8.26
CA VAL A 74 -5.87 -1.73 -8.10
C VAL A 74 -5.12 -0.66 -8.86
N THR A 75 -3.79 -0.74 -8.83
CA THR A 75 -2.92 0.18 -9.56
C THR A 75 -3.17 0.00 -11.05
N ASP A 76 -3.51 1.09 -11.73
CA ASP A 76 -3.61 1.10 -13.18
C ASP A 76 -2.25 0.77 -13.81
N ALA A 77 -2.27 0.12 -14.97
CA ALA A 77 -1.06 -0.05 -15.76
C ALA A 77 -0.48 1.33 -16.09
N ARG A 78 0.83 1.54 -15.88
CA ARG A 78 1.51 2.82 -16.16
C ARG A 78 1.19 3.29 -17.59
N GLN A 79 0.40 4.36 -17.71
CA GLN A 79 0.07 5.01 -18.98
C GLN A 79 1.13 6.10 -19.25
N GLY A 80 2.16 5.79 -20.02
CA GLY A 80 3.13 6.78 -20.50
C GLY A 80 4.58 6.30 -20.58
N PHE A 81 5.37 6.95 -21.42
CA PHE A 81 6.84 6.84 -21.44
C PHE A 81 7.43 7.98 -20.60
N GLY A 82 7.93 7.67 -19.40
CA GLY A 82 8.64 8.63 -18.52
C GLY A 82 8.19 8.57 -17.05
N ASN A 83 9.03 9.09 -16.15
CA ASN A 83 8.80 9.19 -14.69
C ASN A 83 7.73 10.25 -14.31
N GLN A 84 6.61 10.29 -15.02
CA GLN A 84 5.50 11.18 -14.68
C GLN A 84 4.58 10.48 -13.70
N THR A 85 4.68 10.91 -12.44
CA THR A 85 3.97 10.29 -11.31
C THR A 85 3.15 11.35 -10.59
N THR A 86 1.85 11.09 -10.40
CA THR A 86 1.00 11.98 -9.60
C THR A 86 1.36 11.82 -8.13
N THR A 87 1.92 12.85 -7.51
CA THR A 87 2.42 12.78 -6.14
C THR A 87 1.30 12.94 -5.11
N LEU A 88 1.56 12.64 -3.84
CA LEU A 88 0.60 12.84 -2.74
C LEU A 88 0.08 14.28 -2.65
N ALA A 89 0.93 15.28 -2.91
CA ALA A 89 0.53 16.68 -2.91
C ALA A 89 -0.43 17.03 -4.06
N GLN A 90 -0.34 16.29 -5.17
CA GLN A 90 -1.11 16.47 -6.41
C GLN A 90 -2.35 15.58 -6.48
N ALA A 91 -2.44 14.53 -5.66
CA ALA A 91 -3.47 13.48 -5.70
C ALA A 91 -4.93 13.94 -5.42
N ALA A 92 -5.18 15.24 -5.26
CA ALA A 92 -6.53 15.76 -5.04
C ALA A 92 -7.45 15.69 -6.26
N GLU A 93 -6.86 15.54 -7.46
CA GLU A 93 -7.58 15.52 -8.73
C GLU A 93 -7.90 14.09 -9.20
N ALA A 94 -7.31 13.07 -8.57
CA ALA A 94 -7.49 11.67 -8.90
C ALA A 94 -8.03 10.92 -7.67
N ASP A 95 -9.31 10.57 -7.70
CA ASP A 95 -9.90 9.62 -6.75
C ASP A 95 -9.22 8.25 -6.94
N CYS A 96 -8.12 8.04 -6.23
CA CYS A 96 -7.28 6.85 -6.30
C CYS A 96 -7.57 5.89 -5.15
N SER A 97 -8.75 6.01 -4.53
CA SER A 97 -9.21 5.15 -3.44
C SER A 97 -10.27 4.17 -3.93
N LEU A 98 -10.29 2.97 -3.34
CA LEU A 98 -11.40 2.04 -3.46
C LEU A 98 -11.82 1.53 -2.08
N THR A 99 -13.09 1.15 -2.01
CA THR A 99 -13.64 0.42 -0.86
C THR A 99 -13.64 -1.08 -1.13
N PHE A 100 -13.32 -1.87 -0.11
CA PHE A 100 -13.34 -3.33 -0.19
C PHE A 100 -13.89 -3.94 1.10
N ALA A 101 -14.22 -5.23 1.06
CA ALA A 101 -14.65 -6.00 2.22
C ALA A 101 -13.82 -7.28 2.35
N LEU A 102 -13.27 -7.52 3.54
CA LEU A 102 -12.59 -8.75 3.91
C LEU A 102 -13.61 -9.68 4.57
N CYS A 103 -14.29 -10.49 3.77
CA CYS A 103 -15.43 -11.30 4.21
C CYS A 103 -15.03 -12.73 4.59
N GLN A 104 -13.95 -13.25 4.01
CA GLN A 104 -13.50 -14.62 4.21
C GLN A 104 -11.99 -14.73 4.39
N ALA A 105 -11.54 -15.85 4.96
CA ALA A 105 -10.12 -16.15 5.08
C ALA A 105 -9.44 -16.12 3.70
N GLY A 106 -8.30 -15.44 3.62
CA GLY A 106 -7.57 -15.23 2.37
C GLY A 106 -7.89 -13.91 1.68
N ASP A 107 -8.96 -13.22 2.06
CA ASP A 107 -9.15 -11.83 1.67
C ASP A 107 -8.06 -10.96 2.31
N GLY A 108 -7.63 -9.92 1.60
CA GLY A 108 -6.63 -8.99 2.13
C GLY A 108 -6.28 -7.87 1.17
N VAL A 109 -5.39 -7.01 1.63
CA VAL A 109 -4.79 -5.93 0.88
C VAL A 109 -3.28 -5.98 1.07
N LEU A 110 -2.54 -5.82 -0.03
CA LEU A 110 -1.08 -5.82 -0.04
C LEU A 110 -0.58 -4.58 -0.78
N LEU A 111 0.29 -3.82 -0.12
CA LEU A 111 0.88 -2.56 -0.57
C LEU A 111 2.38 -2.80 -0.73
N MET A 112 2.97 -2.32 -1.82
CA MET A 112 4.41 -2.36 -2.03
C MET A 112 4.91 -1.16 -2.81
N THR A 113 6.16 -0.75 -2.54
CA THR A 113 6.83 0.32 -3.30
C THR A 113 7.29 -0.17 -4.67
N ASP A 114 7.59 0.76 -5.56
CA ASP A 114 8.21 0.56 -6.88
C ASP A 114 9.52 -0.22 -6.80
N GLY A 115 10.32 0.00 -5.76
CA GLY A 115 11.50 -0.82 -5.47
C GLY A 115 11.25 -2.32 -5.30
N ILE A 116 9.99 -2.76 -5.21
CA ILE A 116 9.54 -4.16 -5.28
C ILE A 116 8.71 -4.39 -6.53
N SER A 117 7.69 -3.57 -6.79
CA SER A 117 6.70 -3.86 -7.83
C SER A 117 7.26 -3.83 -9.24
N ASP A 118 8.31 -3.05 -9.48
CA ASP A 118 8.91 -2.93 -10.81
C ASP A 118 9.63 -4.24 -11.24
N ASP A 119 9.96 -5.11 -10.29
CA ASP A 119 10.52 -6.44 -10.54
C ASP A 119 9.45 -7.54 -10.69
N LEU A 120 8.18 -7.24 -10.36
CA LEU A 120 7.12 -8.25 -10.36
C LEU A 120 6.50 -8.41 -11.75
N ILE A 121 6.28 -9.68 -12.12
CA ILE A 121 5.64 -10.06 -13.38
C ILE A 121 4.11 -10.07 -13.15
N PRO A 122 3.30 -9.40 -13.99
CA PRO A 122 1.85 -9.28 -13.80
C PRO A 122 1.13 -10.62 -13.57
N GLU A 123 1.52 -11.66 -14.31
CA GLU A 123 0.94 -13.00 -14.24
C GLU A 123 1.23 -13.72 -12.91
N LEU A 124 2.23 -13.26 -12.16
CA LEU A 124 2.65 -13.83 -10.88
C LEU A 124 2.14 -13.04 -9.67
N LEU A 125 1.37 -11.97 -9.86
CA LEU A 125 0.91 -11.11 -8.77
C LEU A 125 -0.05 -11.81 -7.81
N GLU A 126 -1.00 -12.59 -8.32
CA GLU A 126 -1.90 -13.37 -7.48
C GLU A 126 -1.15 -14.50 -6.74
N PRO A 127 -0.31 -15.32 -7.40
CA PRO A 127 0.57 -16.26 -6.70
C PRO A 127 1.48 -15.62 -5.64
N PHE A 128 2.00 -14.42 -5.90
CA PHE A 128 2.79 -13.66 -4.94
C PHE A 128 1.97 -13.27 -3.72
N PHE A 129 0.75 -12.75 -3.92
CA PHE A 129 -0.19 -12.46 -2.84
C PHE A 129 -0.49 -13.70 -2.00
N ASP A 130 -0.74 -14.84 -2.66
CA ASP A 130 -0.97 -16.13 -1.99
C ASP A 130 0.23 -16.58 -1.17
N ALA A 131 1.45 -16.46 -1.70
CA ALA A 131 2.68 -16.82 -0.99
C ALA A 131 2.84 -16.01 0.30
N ILE A 132 2.59 -14.69 0.25
CA ILE A 132 2.61 -13.82 1.44
C ILE A 132 1.55 -14.25 2.46
N TYR A 133 0.31 -14.51 2.00
CA TYR A 133 -0.79 -14.95 2.86
C TYR A 133 -0.50 -16.29 3.54
N GLN A 134 -0.06 -17.31 2.78
CA GLN A 134 0.29 -18.63 3.31
C GLN A 134 1.45 -18.55 4.32
N ARG A 135 2.43 -17.68 4.04
CA ARG A 135 3.54 -17.45 4.97
C ARG A 135 3.06 -16.80 6.26
N GLN A 136 2.12 -15.86 6.18
CA GLN A 136 1.51 -15.22 7.33
C GLN A 136 0.71 -16.22 8.19
N LEU A 137 -0.05 -17.13 7.58
CA LEU A 137 -0.81 -18.17 8.32
C LEU A 137 0.10 -19.11 9.13
N SER A 138 1.27 -19.43 8.58
CA SER A 138 2.23 -20.36 9.20
C SER A 138 3.24 -19.70 10.14
N SER A 139 3.17 -18.37 10.31
CA SER A 139 4.19 -17.58 11.02
C SER A 139 3.60 -16.70 12.10
N SER A 140 4.30 -16.62 13.24
CA SER A 140 4.06 -15.51 14.17
C SER A 140 4.49 -14.18 13.54
N LYS A 141 3.93 -13.06 14.02
CA LYS A 141 4.32 -11.70 13.56
C LYS A 141 5.84 -11.48 13.54
N ARG A 142 6.55 -11.99 14.56
CA ARG A 142 8.01 -11.92 14.64
C ARG A 142 8.69 -12.72 13.53
N ARG A 143 8.24 -13.95 13.27
CA ARG A 143 8.79 -14.81 12.21
C ARG A 143 8.49 -14.25 10.82
N MET A 144 7.28 -13.74 10.60
CA MET A 144 6.92 -13.08 9.34
C MET A 144 7.81 -11.88 9.08
N ARG A 145 7.99 -11.00 10.08
CA ARG A 145 8.91 -9.86 9.97
C ARG A 145 10.33 -10.29 9.64
N GLN A 146 10.88 -11.28 10.35
CA GLN A 146 12.23 -11.78 10.09
C GLN A 146 12.36 -12.36 8.68
N TRP A 147 11.34 -13.08 8.21
CA TRP A 147 11.31 -13.64 6.87
C TRP A 147 11.26 -12.52 5.83
N LEU A 148 10.30 -11.60 5.89
CA LEU A 148 10.22 -10.45 4.99
C LEU A 148 11.52 -9.64 4.97
N THR A 149 12.12 -9.34 6.12
CA THR A 149 13.41 -8.63 6.16
C THR A 149 14.52 -9.36 5.42
N ARG A 150 14.56 -10.70 5.50
CA ARG A 150 15.54 -11.50 4.76
C ARG A 150 15.27 -11.46 3.26
N GLU A 151 14.02 -11.68 2.84
CA GLU A 151 13.65 -11.64 1.43
C GLU A 151 13.94 -10.26 0.80
N LEU A 152 13.58 -9.17 1.48
CA LEU A 152 13.79 -7.81 0.97
C LEU A 152 15.27 -7.40 0.92
N ASN A 153 16.09 -7.87 1.87
CA ASN A 153 17.54 -7.62 1.84
C ASN A 153 18.27 -8.51 0.81
N GLY A 154 17.76 -9.71 0.58
CA GLY A 154 18.28 -10.68 -0.37
C GLY A 154 17.56 -10.64 -1.72
N TRP A 155 16.92 -9.52 -2.07
CA TRP A 155 16.05 -9.41 -3.23
C TRP A 155 16.78 -9.84 -4.50
N SER A 156 16.11 -10.64 -5.32
CA SER A 156 16.72 -11.43 -6.40
C SER A 156 17.34 -10.61 -7.52
N THR A 157 16.92 -9.35 -7.71
CA THR A 157 17.49 -8.43 -8.71
C THR A 157 18.79 -7.80 -8.17
N PRO A 158 19.98 -8.23 -8.63
CA PRO A 158 21.24 -7.74 -8.08
C PRO A 158 21.41 -6.25 -8.37
N ARG A 159 21.85 -5.47 -7.38
CA ARG A 159 22.09 -4.01 -7.48
C ARG A 159 20.84 -3.14 -7.65
N HIS A 160 19.64 -3.65 -7.35
CA HIS A 160 18.46 -2.80 -7.24
C HIS A 160 18.58 -1.92 -5.98
N GLY A 161 19.06 -0.68 -6.17
CA GLY A 161 19.41 0.25 -5.09
C GLY A 161 18.24 0.96 -4.42
N ASP A 162 17.03 0.76 -4.94
CA ASP A 162 15.84 1.42 -4.42
C ASP A 162 15.30 0.80 -3.13
N ASP A 163 14.66 1.63 -2.30
CA ASP A 163 14.11 1.27 -1.00
C ASP A 163 12.90 0.34 -1.16
N LYS A 164 12.92 -0.79 -0.44
CA LYS A 164 11.92 -1.84 -0.56
C LYS A 164 11.00 -1.86 0.66
N THR A 165 9.73 -1.58 0.44
CA THR A 165 8.72 -1.63 1.50
C THR A 165 7.53 -2.46 1.05
N ILE A 166 7.09 -3.37 1.93
CA ILE A 166 5.87 -4.16 1.76
C ILE A 166 5.04 -4.11 3.04
N ALA A 167 3.73 -3.98 2.91
CA ALA A 167 2.78 -4.00 4.02
C ALA A 167 1.49 -4.69 3.60
N GLY A 168 0.89 -5.48 4.47
CA GLY A 168 -0.37 -6.15 4.15
C GLY A 168 -1.28 -6.32 5.36
N ILE A 169 -2.58 -6.36 5.09
CA ILE A 169 -3.64 -6.67 6.04
C ILE A 169 -4.41 -7.85 5.45
N PHE A 170 -4.47 -8.96 6.18
CA PHE A 170 -5.15 -10.17 5.74
C PHE A 170 -6.18 -10.60 6.77
N ARG A 171 -7.32 -11.11 6.28
CA ARG A 171 -8.27 -11.86 7.09
C ARG A 171 -7.82 -13.31 7.14
N THR A 172 -7.63 -13.82 8.35
CA THR A 172 -7.05 -15.15 8.59
C THR A 172 -8.09 -16.20 9.01
N ASP A 173 -9.30 -15.76 9.34
CA ASP A 173 -10.38 -16.53 9.95
C ASP A 173 -11.77 -16.01 9.53
#